data_AF-A0A9W6X070-F1
#
_entry.id   AF-A0A9W6X070-F1
#
_cell.length_a   1.000
_cell.length_b   1.000
_cell.length_c   1.000
_cell.angle_alpha   90.00
_cell.angle_beta   90.00
_cell.angle_gamma   90.00
#
_symmetry.space_group_name_H-M   'P 1'
#
loop_
_entity.id
_entity.type
_entity.pdbx_description
1 polymer ?
#
loop_
_entity_poly.entity_id
_entity_poly.type
_entity_poly.pdbx_seq_one_letter_code
_entity_poly.pdbx_strand_id
1 'polypeptide(L)'
;MGPSSPKLELALNSKTTFMISTATWPGSRESSRLVVDKSSKYLHILPLNPSCPSGKPVAIAFADISTLDTGKASSPPSPSKRGLFRSLSSKKDVAERYTVIISASKTSKSTGKKKTKVWEFDMLSSTERDELEAMLLG
;
A
#
# COMPACT_ATOMS: atom_id res chain seq x y z
N MET A 1 -43.16 -5.23 22.29
CA MET A 1 -42.39 -3.97 22.21
C MET A 1 -40.91 -4.32 22.24
N GLY A 2 -40.17 -3.86 21.23
CA GLY A 2 -38.73 -4.01 21.13
C GLY A 2 -38.28 -4.12 19.67
N PRO A 3 -38.24 -3.03 18.89
CA PRO A 3 -37.58 -3.04 17.60
C PRO A 3 -36.08 -2.82 17.84
N SER A 4 -35.32 -3.90 18.07
CA SER A 4 -33.86 -3.81 18.16
C SER A 4 -33.25 -3.87 16.75
N SER A 5 -33.18 -2.69 16.14
CA SER A 5 -32.06 -2.21 15.30
C SER A 5 -31.84 -2.86 13.92
N PRO A 6 -32.19 -2.17 12.82
CA PRO A 6 -31.59 -2.45 11.51
C PRO A 6 -30.25 -1.69 11.45
N LYS A 7 -29.12 -2.35 11.70
CA LYS A 7 -27.83 -1.64 11.58
C LYS A 7 -26.70 -2.55 11.11
N LEU A 8 -26.37 -2.38 9.82
CA LEU A 8 -25.08 -2.63 9.18
C LEU A 8 -24.78 -4.03 8.63
N GLU A 9 -25.77 -4.76 8.13
CA GLU A 9 -25.51 -5.97 7.31
C GLU A 9 -25.67 -5.74 5.79
N LEU A 10 -25.70 -4.49 5.34
CA LEU A 10 -25.95 -4.09 3.95
C LEU A 10 -24.89 -3.10 3.44
N ALA A 11 -23.61 -3.47 3.56
CA ALA A 11 -22.50 -2.83 2.84
C ALA A 11 -21.35 -3.80 2.54
N LEU A 12 -21.64 -5.11 2.48
CA LEU A 12 -20.63 -6.17 2.57
C LEU A 12 -20.01 -6.61 1.22
N ASN A 13 -20.20 -5.86 0.13
CA ASN A 13 -19.91 -6.38 -1.22
C ASN A 13 -19.11 -5.43 -2.14
N SER A 14 -18.47 -4.38 -1.62
CA SER A 14 -17.58 -3.52 -2.45
C SER A 14 -16.24 -3.17 -1.81
N LYS A 15 -15.90 -3.82 -0.69
CA LYS A 15 -14.64 -3.60 0.02
C LYS A 15 -13.74 -4.81 -0.14
N THR A 16 -12.59 -4.62 -0.78
CA THR A 16 -11.55 -5.65 -0.89
C THR A 16 -10.46 -5.38 0.14
N THR A 17 -10.00 -6.41 0.84
CA THR A 17 -9.00 -6.28 1.90
C THR A 17 -7.76 -7.10 1.57
N PHE A 18 -6.58 -6.48 1.68
CA PHE A 18 -5.28 -7.13 1.55
C PHE A 18 -4.49 -7.03 2.85
N MET A 19 -3.66 -8.03 3.10
CA MET A 19 -2.60 -7.92 4.10
C MET A 19 -1.36 -7.31 3.44
N ILE A 20 -0.81 -6.29 4.07
CA ILE A 20 0.37 -5.59 3.57
C ILE A 20 1.43 -5.43 4.65
N SER A 21 2.68 -5.28 4.24
CA SER A 21 3.78 -4.90 5.13
C SER A 21 4.21 -3.46 4.86
N THR A 22 3.98 -2.56 5.81
CA THR A 22 4.35 -1.14 5.72
C THR A 22 5.69 -0.88 6.40
N ALA A 23 6.54 -0.05 5.80
CA ALA A 23 7.78 0.39 6.43
C ALA A 23 7.48 1.43 7.52
N THR A 24 7.95 1.18 8.74
CA THR A 24 7.79 2.12 9.86
C THR A 24 9.03 2.99 10.07
N TRP A 25 10.21 2.37 9.98
CA TRP A 25 11.53 3.01 10.05
C TRP A 25 12.54 2.16 9.26
N PRO A 26 13.74 2.67 8.94
CA PRO A 26 14.76 1.88 8.24
C PRO A 26 15.03 0.55 8.94
N GLY A 27 14.80 -0.57 8.24
CA GLY A 27 14.97 -1.92 8.78
C GLY A 27 13.78 -2.51 9.55
N SER A 28 12.70 -1.76 9.76
CA SER A 28 11.50 -2.21 10.47
C SER A 28 10.26 -2.17 9.58
N ARG A 29 9.56 -3.30 9.48
CA ARG A 29 8.28 -3.42 8.78
C ARG A 29 7.22 -4.00 9.69
N GLU A 30 6.03 -3.44 9.60
CA GLU A 30 4.87 -3.89 10.36
C GLU A 30 3.78 -4.40 9.41
N SER A 31 2.99 -5.35 9.89
CA SER A 31 1.83 -5.83 9.15
C SER A 31 0.64 -4.89 9.35
N SER A 32 0.01 -4.52 8.24
CA SER A 32 -1.16 -3.65 8.16
C SER A 32 -2.22 -4.28 7.26
N ARG A 33 -3.48 -3.84 7.38
CA ARG A 33 -4.56 -4.16 6.44
C ARG A 33 -4.76 -3.00 5.47
N LEU A 34 -4.76 -3.31 4.18
CA LEU A 34 -5.15 -2.39 3.14
C LEU A 34 -6.61 -2.67 2.76
N VAL A 35 -7.50 -1.71 2.92
CA VAL A 35 -8.91 -1.83 2.53
C VAL A 35 -9.19 -0.90 1.37
N VAL A 36 -9.57 -1.48 0.24
CA VAL A 36 -9.99 -0.76 -0.96
C VAL A 36 -11.51 -0.60 -0.89
N ASP A 37 -11.95 0.63 -0.62
CA ASP A 37 -13.37 0.98 -0.59
C ASP A 37 -13.76 1.64 -1.91
N LYS A 38 -14.26 0.83 -2.86
CA LYS A 38 -14.64 1.31 -4.20
C LYS A 38 -15.87 2.21 -4.19
N SER A 39 -16.79 2.00 -3.24
CA SER A 39 -18.02 2.80 -3.16
C SER A 39 -17.72 4.17 -2.59
N SER A 40 -16.88 4.25 -1.56
CA SER A 40 -16.44 5.52 -0.98
C SER A 40 -15.32 6.19 -1.79
N LYS A 41 -14.65 5.46 -2.70
CA LYS A 41 -13.47 5.90 -3.47
C LYS A 41 -12.28 6.27 -2.56
N TYR A 42 -12.05 5.44 -1.54
CA TYR A 42 -10.95 5.58 -0.60
C TYR A 42 -10.15 4.29 -0.47
N LEU A 43 -8.85 4.47 -0.22
CA LEU A 43 -7.92 3.44 0.20
C LEU A 43 -7.61 3.65 1.68
N HIS A 44 -7.82 2.64 2.51
CA HIS A 44 -7.54 2.70 3.94
C HIS A 44 -6.36 1.79 4.29
N ILE A 45 -5.39 2.32 5.03
CA ILE A 45 -4.30 1.54 5.63
C ILE A 45 -4.55 1.50 7.13
N LEU A 46 -4.81 0.30 7.65
CA LEU A 46 -5.15 0.05 9.04
C LEU A 46 -4.05 -0.79 9.68
N PRO A 47 -3.24 -0.23 10.60
CA PRO A 47 -2.21 -1.01 11.27
C PRO A 47 -2.84 -2.10 12.13
N LEU A 48 -2.24 -3.30 12.14
CA LEU A 48 -2.73 -4.41 12.97
C LEU A 48 -2.41 -4.20 14.45
N ASN A 49 -1.32 -3.49 14.75
CA ASN A 49 -0.88 -3.20 16.10
C ASN A 49 -0.88 -1.67 16.33
N PRO A 50 -1.83 -1.13 17.13
CA PRO A 50 -1.93 0.31 17.38
C PRO A 50 -0.77 0.86 18.24
N SER A 51 0.05 -0.01 18.83
CA SER A 51 1.20 0.35 19.69
C SER A 51 2.41 0.88 18.92
N CYS A 52 2.38 0.83 17.59
CA CYS A 52 3.47 1.29 16.72
C CYS A 52 3.37 2.81 16.50
N PRO A 53 4.48 3.57 16.37
CA PRO A 53 4.44 5.03 16.16
C PRO A 53 3.72 5.46 14.86
N SER A 54 3.61 4.56 13.89
CA SER A 54 2.83 4.68 12.64
C SER A 54 1.35 4.29 12.79
N GLY A 55 0.91 3.87 14.00
CA GLY A 55 -0.34 3.19 14.34
C GLY A 55 -1.64 3.94 14.07
N LYS A 56 -1.62 5.02 13.29
CA LYS A 56 -2.80 5.77 12.89
C LYS A 56 -3.34 5.24 11.56
N PRO A 57 -4.64 4.93 11.48
CA PRO A 57 -5.31 4.70 10.22
C PRO A 57 -5.02 5.82 9.22
N VAL A 58 -4.66 5.45 7.99
CA VAL A 58 -4.51 6.38 6.88
C VAL A 58 -5.67 6.17 5.91
N ALA A 59 -6.26 7.25 5.44
CA ALA A 59 -7.23 7.24 4.35
C ALA A 59 -6.71 8.08 3.19
N ILE A 60 -6.67 7.50 2.00
CA ILE A 60 -6.19 8.12 0.76
C ILE A 60 -7.37 8.14 -0.22
N ALA A 61 -7.83 9.31 -0.63
CA ALA A 61 -8.86 9.40 -1.65
C ALA A 61 -8.29 8.99 -3.00
N PHE A 62 -9.05 8.25 -3.82
CA PHE A 62 -8.57 7.86 -5.16
C PHE A 62 -8.24 9.07 -6.02
N ALA A 63 -9.01 10.15 -5.90
CA ALA A 63 -8.78 11.41 -6.60
C ALA A 63 -7.47 12.12 -6.20
N ASP A 64 -6.95 11.84 -5.00
CA ASP A 64 -5.68 12.41 -4.56
C ASP A 64 -4.47 11.59 -5.07
N ILE A 65 -4.68 10.34 -5.50
CA ILE A 65 -3.62 9.46 -6.00
C ILE A 65 -3.10 10.00 -7.33
N SER A 66 -1.82 10.38 -7.35
CA SER A 66 -1.14 10.91 -8.54
C SER A 66 -0.32 9.85 -9.28
N THR A 67 0.25 8.89 -8.55
CA THR A 67 1.04 7.80 -9.16
C THR A 67 0.83 6.50 -8.39
N LEU A 68 0.82 5.38 -9.11
CA LEU A 68 0.85 4.03 -8.58
C LEU A 68 2.01 3.31 -9.29
N ASP A 69 2.99 2.85 -8.52
CA ASP A 69 4.09 2.02 -9.02
C ASP A 69 4.01 0.64 -8.34
N THR A 70 3.89 -0.40 -9.16
CA THR A 70 3.79 -1.79 -8.74
C THR A 70 5.11 -2.54 -8.93
N GLY A 71 6.20 -1.87 -9.33
CA GLY A 71 7.49 -2.51 -9.60
C GLY A 71 7.48 -3.41 -10.83
N LYS A 72 6.40 -3.41 -11.65
CA LYS A 72 6.34 -4.11 -12.95
C LYS A 72 7.35 -3.52 -13.95
N ALA A 73 7.72 -2.26 -13.79
CA ALA A 73 8.59 -1.53 -14.70
C ALA A 73 10.02 -1.37 -14.12
N SER A 74 10.77 -2.46 -14.06
CA SER A 74 12.16 -2.42 -14.53
C SER A 74 12.69 -3.85 -14.63
N SER A 75 13.17 -4.23 -15.82
CA SER A 75 14.25 -5.21 -15.89
C SER A 75 15.35 -4.69 -14.95
N PRO A 76 15.98 -5.53 -14.10
CA PRO A 76 17.13 -5.06 -13.34
C PRO A 76 18.11 -4.40 -14.31
N PRO A 77 18.74 -3.26 -13.97
CA PRO A 77 19.78 -2.72 -14.82
C PRO A 77 20.75 -3.87 -15.08
N SER A 78 20.84 -4.28 -16.35
CA SER A 78 21.79 -5.29 -16.81
C SER A 78 23.13 -4.96 -16.15
N PRO A 79 23.81 -5.92 -15.49
CA PRO A 79 25.04 -5.65 -14.79
C PRO A 79 26.03 -5.10 -15.83
N SER A 80 26.16 -3.77 -15.83
CA SER A 80 27.07 -3.07 -16.71
C SER A 80 28.45 -3.53 -16.28
N LYS A 81 29.06 -4.37 -17.11
CA LYS A 81 30.41 -4.91 -16.97
C LYS A 81 31.33 -3.81 -16.44
N ARG A 82 31.71 -3.91 -15.16
CA ARG A 82 33.06 -3.61 -14.64
C ARG A 82 33.10 -3.85 -13.13
N GLY A 83 34.03 -4.72 -12.71
CA GLY A 83 34.58 -4.72 -11.36
C GLY A 83 34.15 -5.90 -10.49
N LEU A 84 35.04 -6.89 -10.37
CA LEU A 84 35.03 -7.90 -9.32
C LEU A 84 34.96 -7.24 -7.93
N PHE A 85 33.98 -7.62 -7.11
CA PHE A 85 34.23 -8.08 -5.73
C PHE A 85 33.25 -9.22 -5.42
N ARG A 86 33.81 -10.43 -5.30
CA ARG A 86 33.10 -11.62 -4.88
C ARG A 86 32.91 -11.56 -3.35
N SER A 87 31.71 -11.21 -2.91
CA SER A 87 31.20 -11.69 -1.63
C SER A 87 30.05 -12.64 -1.93
N LEU A 88 30.41 -13.92 -2.05
CA LEU A 88 29.47 -15.04 -2.02
C LEU A 88 28.81 -15.05 -0.64
N SER A 89 27.69 -14.35 -0.51
CA SER A 89 26.62 -14.74 0.42
C SER A 89 25.42 -15.07 -0.43
N SER A 90 25.45 -16.27 -1.00
CA SER A 90 24.27 -16.92 -1.55
C SER A 90 23.33 -17.26 -0.39
N LYS A 91 22.53 -16.27 0.02
CA LYS A 91 21.20 -16.48 0.56
C LYS A 91 20.30 -15.58 -0.27
N LYS A 92 19.89 -16.11 -1.42
CA LYS A 92 18.70 -15.63 -2.13
C LYS A 92 17.49 -16.02 -1.26
N ASP A 93 17.40 -15.36 -0.12
CA ASP A 93 16.21 -15.25 0.73
C ASP A 93 15.67 -13.82 0.51
N VAL A 94 15.64 -13.39 -0.76
CA VAL A 94 14.72 -12.33 -1.14
C VAL A 94 13.39 -13.06 -1.21
N ALA A 95 12.68 -13.12 -0.08
CA ALA A 95 11.24 -13.28 -0.11
C ALA A 95 10.75 -12.35 -1.23
N GLU A 96 10.08 -12.87 -2.25
CA GLU A 96 9.63 -12.05 -3.37
C GLU A 96 8.77 -10.91 -2.80
N ARG A 97 9.31 -9.70 -2.86
CA ARG A 97 8.65 -8.51 -2.32
C ARG A 97 7.85 -7.89 -3.43
N TYR A 98 6.53 -8.00 -3.32
CA TYR A 98 5.60 -7.37 -4.25
C TYR A 98 5.30 -5.95 -3.78
N THR A 99 6.32 -5.09 -3.88
CA THR A 99 6.25 -3.71 -3.41
C THR A 99 5.31 -2.87 -4.28
N VAL A 100 4.53 -2.04 -3.60
CA VAL A 100 3.62 -1.05 -4.17
C VAL A 100 3.96 0.31 -3.57
N ILE A 101 4.10 1.30 -4.44
CA ILE A 101 4.34 2.69 -4.07
C ILE A 101 3.19 3.54 -4.58
N ILE A 102 2.51 4.21 -3.65
CA ILE A 102 1.42 5.14 -3.95
C ILE A 102 1.89 6.54 -3.62
N SER A 103 1.84 7.45 -4.58
CA SER A 103 1.96 8.88 -4.31
C SER A 103 0.58 9.51 -4.38
N ALA A 104 0.18 10.24 -3.33
CA ALA A 104 -1.01 11.07 -3.35
C ALA A 104 -0.66 12.52 -3.03
N SER A 105 -1.25 13.42 -3.79
CA SER A 105 -1.05 14.84 -3.63
C SER A 105 -2.30 15.49 -3.09
N LYS A 106 -2.19 16.11 -1.92
CA LYS A 106 -3.28 16.89 -1.34
C LYS A 106 -2.93 18.36 -1.40
N THR A 107 -3.79 19.14 -2.05
CA THR A 107 -3.68 20.59 -2.01
C THR A 107 -4.16 21.07 -0.65
N SER A 108 -3.26 21.67 0.13
CA SER A 108 -3.62 22.27 1.41
C SER A 108 -4.47 23.52 1.15
N LYS A 109 -5.76 23.48 1.54
CA LYS A 109 -6.67 24.63 1.44
C LYS A 109 -6.16 25.89 2.16
N SER A 110 -5.28 25.75 3.16
CA SER A 110 -4.79 26.89 3.95
C SER A 110 -3.53 27.56 3.40
N THR A 111 -2.78 26.91 2.51
CA THR A 111 -1.49 27.46 2.03
C THR A 111 -1.32 27.42 0.52
N GLY A 112 -2.25 26.80 -0.23
CA GLY A 112 -2.12 26.59 -1.68
C GLY A 112 -0.97 25.64 -2.08
N LYS A 113 -0.16 25.19 -1.11
CA LYS A 113 0.97 24.28 -1.35
C LYS A 113 0.46 22.86 -1.56
N LYS A 114 0.77 22.31 -2.73
CA LYS A 114 0.59 20.88 -3.05
C LYS A 114 1.62 20.08 -2.25
N LYS A 115 1.16 19.27 -1.30
CA LYS A 115 2.02 18.33 -0.57
C LYS A 115 1.78 16.93 -1.11
N THR A 116 2.82 16.33 -1.67
CA THR A 116 2.81 14.92 -2.08
C THR A 116 3.27 14.07 -0.92
N LYS A 117 2.48 13.05 -0.58
CA LYS A 117 2.86 11.99 0.35
C LYS A 117 3.04 10.71 -0.46
N VAL A 118 4.03 9.92 -0.05
CA VAL A 118 4.35 8.62 -0.65
C VAL A 118 4.14 7.55 0.40
N TRP A 119 3.49 6.46 0.03
CA TRP A 119 3.33 5.26 0.83
C TRP A 119 3.96 4.09 0.10
N GLU A 120 4.85 3.38 0.77
CA GLU A 120 5.46 2.15 0.30
C GLU A 120 4.99 1.00 1.19
N PHE A 121 4.50 -0.06 0.56
CA PHE A 121 4.13 -1.29 1.25
C PHE A 121 4.30 -2.50 0.33
N ASP A 122 4.43 -3.67 0.93
CA ASP A 122 4.51 -4.92 0.20
C ASP A 122 3.22 -5.72 0.31
N MET A 123 2.78 -6.30 -0.80
CA MET A 123 1.73 -7.31 -0.86
C MET A 123 2.30 -8.71 -0.60
N LEU A 124 1.43 -9.67 -0.27
CA LEU A 124 1.85 -11.06 -0.05
C LEU A 124 2.08 -11.81 -1.37
N SER A 125 1.42 -11.40 -2.45
CA SER A 125 1.55 -12.02 -3.76
C SER A 125 1.52 -11.02 -4.91
N SER A 126 2.07 -11.42 -6.06
CA SER A 126 1.94 -10.68 -7.33
C SER A 126 0.49 -10.59 -7.79
N THR A 127 -0.32 -11.62 -7.55
CA THR A 127 -1.75 -11.63 -7.87
C THR A 127 -2.52 -10.54 -7.12
N GLU A 128 -2.32 -10.42 -5.80
CA GLU A 128 -2.98 -9.37 -5.00
C GLU A 128 -2.55 -7.97 -5.44
N ARG A 129 -1.27 -7.81 -5.80
CA ARG A 129 -0.74 -6.55 -6.34
C ARG A 129 -1.44 -6.18 -7.65
N ASP A 130 -1.57 -7.14 -8.55
CA ASP A 130 -2.21 -6.95 -9.86
C ASP A 130 -3.71 -6.69 -9.72
N GLU A 131 -4.36 -7.32 -8.75
CA GLU A 131 -5.76 -7.04 -8.40
C GLU A 131 -5.91 -5.62 -7.84
N LEU A 132 -5.06 -5.18 -6.92
CA LEU A 132 -5.06 -3.81 -6.41
C LEU A 132 -4.89 -2.80 -7.55
N GLU A 133 -3.94 -3.04 -8.45
CA GLU A 133 -3.68 -2.19 -9.61
C GLU A 133 -4.93 -2.07 -10.49
N ALA A 134 -5.55 -3.20 -10.83
CA ALA A 134 -6.78 -3.23 -11.61
C ALA A 134 -7.95 -2.52 -10.90
N MET A 135 -7.99 -2.55 -9.56
CA MET A 135 -9.04 -1.87 -8.80
C MET A 135 -8.86 -0.36 -8.66
N LEU A 136 -7.62 0.13 -8.74
CA LEU A 136 -7.30 1.56 -8.65
C LEU A 136 -7.30 2.23 -10.03
N LEU A 137 -6.98 1.48 -11.09
CA LEU A 137 -6.91 1.98 -12.48
C LEU A 137 -8.13 1.64 -13.34
N GLY A 138 -8.96 0.67 -12.94
CA GLY A 138 -10.21 0.30 -13.62
C GLY A 138 -11.41 1.09 -13.15
#